data_AF-A0A0S3U2Q2-F1
#
_entry.id   AF-A0A0S3U2Q2-F1
#
_cell.length_a   1.000
_cell.length_b   1.000
_cell.length_c   1.000
_cell.angle_alpha   90.00
_cell.angle_beta   90.00
_cell.angle_gamma   90.00
#
_symmetry.space_group_name_H-M   'P 1'
#
loop_
_entity.id
_entity.type
_entity.pdbx_description
1 polymer ?
#
loop_
_entity_poly.entity_id
_entity_poly.type
_entity_poly.pdbx_seq_one_letter_code
_entity_poly.pdbx_strand_id
1 'polypeptide(L)'
;MPYIPAPKLLEAFPNAKLVKPKTSVQGGGGLRKRWKDEESNIYEWDSRHGTIEKYDKKGKHLGEFDPITGEQLKPANPNYEVEP
;
A
#
# COMPACT_ATOMS: atom_id res chain seq x y z
N MET A 1 13.17 9.33 -9.70
CA MET A 1 13.66 8.48 -8.59
C MET A 1 13.74 7.04 -9.09
N PRO A 2 14.72 6.25 -8.64
CA PRO A 2 14.84 4.85 -8.99
C PRO A 2 13.67 4.03 -8.40
N TYR A 3 13.36 2.90 -9.04
CA TYR A 3 12.39 1.93 -8.57
C TYR A 3 12.85 1.26 -7.26
N ILE A 4 11.99 1.23 -6.25
CA ILE A 4 12.23 0.52 -4.99
C ILE A 4 11.40 -0.78 -4.98
N PRO A 5 12.05 -1.96 -4.90
CA PRO A 5 11.35 -3.23 -4.92
C PRO A 5 10.49 -3.41 -3.67
N ALA A 6 9.31 -3.98 -3.86
CA ALA A 6 8.41 -4.24 -2.75
C ALA A 6 8.98 -5.31 -1.81
N PRO A 7 8.90 -5.11 -0.48
CA PRO A 7 9.36 -6.12 0.46
C PRO A 7 8.52 -7.39 0.35
N LYS A 8 9.07 -8.52 0.80
CA LYS A 8 8.34 -9.80 0.83
C LYS A 8 7.27 -9.80 1.93
N LEU A 9 7.62 -9.24 3.08
CA LEU A 9 6.78 -9.12 4.28
C LEU A 9 6.68 -7.64 4.65
N LEU A 10 5.57 -7.25 5.28
CA LEU A 10 5.41 -5.96 5.92
C LEU A 10 5.62 -6.15 7.42
N GLU A 11 6.79 -5.78 7.96
CA GLU A 11 7.14 -6.02 9.36
C GLU A 11 6.19 -5.30 10.31
N ALA A 12 5.82 -4.06 9.98
CA ALA A 12 4.85 -3.27 10.73
C ALA A 12 3.40 -3.78 10.63
N PHE A 13 3.09 -4.58 9.61
CA PHE A 13 1.75 -5.05 9.30
C PHE A 13 1.72 -6.58 9.20
N PRO A 14 2.03 -7.31 10.29
CA PRO A 14 2.22 -8.76 10.25
C PRO A 14 0.94 -9.53 9.87
N ASN A 15 -0.23 -8.93 10.09
CA ASN A 15 -1.52 -9.52 9.74
C ASN A 15 -1.91 -9.31 8.27
N ALA A 16 -1.17 -8.46 7.53
CA ALA A 16 -1.46 -8.17 6.13
C ALA A 16 -0.92 -9.29 5.22
N LYS A 17 -1.82 -9.96 4.50
CA LYS A 17 -1.50 -11.08 3.60
C LYS A 17 -1.53 -10.64 2.16
N LEU A 18 -0.64 -11.20 1.34
CA LEU A 18 -0.59 -10.92 -0.09
C LEU A 18 -1.92 -11.28 -0.77
N VAL A 19 -2.40 -10.39 -1.62
CA VAL A 19 -3.61 -10.60 -2.44
C VAL A 19 -3.36 -10.23 -3.89
N LYS A 20 -4.29 -10.59 -4.77
CA LYS A 20 -4.22 -10.22 -6.18
C LYS A 20 -4.14 -8.69 -6.32
N PRO A 21 -3.12 -8.15 -7.00
CA PRO A 21 -2.99 -6.72 -7.21
C PRO A 21 -4.05 -6.21 -8.18
N LYS A 22 -4.47 -4.95 -8.04
CA LYS A 22 -5.48 -4.31 -8.90
C LYS A 22 -5.04 -2.96 -9.46
N THR A 23 -4.34 -2.14 -8.67
CA THR A 23 -3.93 -0.80 -9.08
C THR A 23 -2.69 -0.85 -9.98
N SER A 24 -2.70 -0.13 -11.10
CA SER A 24 -1.53 0.00 -11.97
C SER A 24 -0.42 0.85 -11.35
N VAL A 25 0.84 0.51 -11.62
CA VAL A 25 1.98 1.37 -11.31
C VAL A 25 1.96 2.57 -12.27
N GLN A 26 2.10 3.78 -11.73
CA GLN A 26 2.09 4.98 -12.56
C GLN A 26 3.31 5.01 -13.50
N GLY A 27 3.08 5.08 -14.81
CA GLY A 27 4.13 5.10 -15.83
C GLY A 27 4.84 3.75 -16.03
N GLY A 28 4.33 2.66 -15.48
CA GLY A 28 4.88 1.30 -15.62
C GLY A 28 3.89 0.32 -16.26
N GLY A 29 4.38 -0.86 -16.64
CA GLY A 29 3.59 -1.93 -17.25
C GLY A 29 2.99 -2.96 -16.28
N GLY A 30 3.09 -2.72 -14.96
CA GLY A 30 2.70 -3.69 -13.93
C GLY A 30 1.68 -3.14 -12.93
N LEU A 31 1.24 -4.00 -12.02
CA LEU A 31 0.34 -3.64 -10.92
C LEU A 31 1.12 -3.50 -9.60
N ARG A 32 0.64 -2.63 -8.72
CA ARG A 32 1.19 -2.42 -7.37
C ARG A 32 0.99 -3.68 -6.55
N LYS A 33 2.04 -4.12 -5.85
CA LYS A 33 1.92 -5.22 -4.90
C LYS A 33 0.92 -4.83 -3.82
N ARG A 34 0.00 -5.76 -3.50
CA ARG A 34 -1.15 -5.50 -2.64
C ARG A 34 -1.25 -6.55 -1.54
N TRP A 35 -1.61 -6.09 -0.35
CA TRP A 35 -1.96 -6.94 0.79
C TRP A 35 -3.31 -6.54 1.38
N LYS A 36 -3.92 -7.45 2.14
CA LYS A 36 -5.10 -7.19 2.97
C LYS A 36 -4.94 -7.80 4.35
N ASP A 37 -5.42 -7.10 5.38
CA ASP A 37 -5.55 -7.65 6.73
C ASP A 37 -6.95 -8.25 6.98
N GLU A 38 -7.17 -8.74 8.20
CA GLU A 38 -8.42 -9.38 8.62
C GLU A 38 -9.60 -8.40 8.69
N GLU A 39 -9.34 -7.11 8.87
CA GLU A 39 -10.34 -6.04 8.83
C GLU A 39 -10.67 -5.58 7.40
N SER A 40 -10.03 -6.22 6.39
CA SER A 40 -10.11 -5.87 4.98
C SER A 40 -9.52 -4.50 4.64
N ASN A 41 -8.64 -3.95 5.49
CA ASN A 41 -7.81 -2.81 5.07
C ASN A 41 -6.86 -3.26 3.96
N ILE A 42 -6.58 -2.36 3.04
CA ILE A 42 -5.78 -2.61 1.85
C ILE A 42 -4.46 -1.88 2.00
N TYR A 43 -3.38 -2.54 1.61
CA TYR A 43 -2.04 -2.00 1.66
C TYR A 43 -1.46 -2.13 0.25
N GLU A 44 -1.03 -1.03 -0.35
CA GLU A 44 -0.38 -1.04 -1.65
C GLU A 44 1.03 -0.46 -1.55
N TRP A 45 1.96 -1.10 -2.26
CA TRP A 45 3.34 -0.63 -2.33
C TRP A 45 3.48 0.56 -3.26
N ASP A 46 3.99 1.69 -2.75
CA ASP A 46 4.50 2.77 -3.58
C ASP A 46 5.99 2.57 -3.86
N SER A 47 6.29 1.98 -5.01
CA SER A 47 7.68 1.75 -5.46
C SER A 47 8.47 3.01 -5.76
N ARG A 48 7.83 4.19 -5.80
CA ARG A 48 8.54 5.47 -6.02
C ARG A 48 9.16 5.99 -4.73
N HIS A 49 8.50 5.75 -3.60
CA HIS A 49 8.90 6.27 -2.29
C HIS A 49 9.37 5.19 -1.32
N GLY A 50 9.04 3.92 -1.59
CA GLY A 50 9.42 2.81 -0.73
C GLY A 50 8.50 2.69 0.50
N THR A 51 7.23 3.03 0.33
CA THR A 51 6.26 3.20 1.43
C THR A 51 4.97 2.43 1.16
N ILE A 52 4.12 2.36 2.18
CA ILE A 52 2.82 1.71 2.12
C ILE A 52 1.72 2.75 2.08
N GLU A 53 0.95 2.74 0.99
CA GLU A 53 -0.33 3.43 0.91
C GLU A 53 -1.40 2.53 1.53
N LYS A 54 -2.00 2.98 2.64
CA LYS A 54 -3.05 2.21 3.34
C LYS A 54 -4.43 2.75 2.98
N TYR A 55 -5.38 1.86 2.77
CA TYR A 55 -6.78 2.17 2.50
C TYR A 55 -7.71 1.35 3.39
N ASP A 56 -8.89 1.88 3.70
CA ASP A 56 -9.92 1.12 4.40
C ASP A 56 -10.57 0.07 3.49
N LYS A 57 -11.48 -0.74 4.05
CA LYS A 57 -12.26 -1.75 3.30
C LYS A 57 -13.14 -1.19 2.18
N LYS A 58 -13.39 0.13 2.16
CA LYS A 58 -14.15 0.84 1.12
C LYS A 58 -13.20 1.46 0.08
N GLY A 59 -11.89 1.29 0.23
CA GLY A 59 -10.89 1.82 -0.68
C GLY A 59 -10.54 3.28 -0.43
N LYS A 60 -10.94 3.87 0.71
CA LYS A 60 -10.59 5.25 1.06
C LYS A 60 -9.19 5.32 1.67
N HIS A 61 -8.37 6.26 1.20
CA HIS A 61 -7.00 6.40 1.66
C HIS A 61 -6.93 6.83 3.13
N LEU A 62 -6.07 6.14 3.90
CA LEU A 62 -5.84 6.36 5.33
C LEU A 62 -4.47 7.01 5.60
N GLY A 63 -3.56 7.00 4.62
CA GLY A 63 -2.25 7.63 4.72
C GLY A 63 -1.14 6.78 4.13
N GLU A 64 0.05 7.38 4.13
CA GLU A 64 1.30 6.74 3.76
C GLU A 64 2.05 6.32 5.03
N PHE A 65 2.58 5.11 5.06
CA PHE A 65 3.19 4.49 6.22
C PHE A 65 4.56 3.90 5.91
N ASP A 66 5.45 3.92 6.89
CA ASP A 66 6.71 3.18 6.84
C ASP A 66 6.43 1.66 6.93
N PRO A 67 6.98 0.84 6.01
CA PRO A 67 6.72 -0.60 5.97
C PRO A 67 7.34 -1.39 7.13
N ILE A 68 8.36 -0.83 7.80
CA ILE A 68 9.13 -1.46 8.88
C ILE A 68 8.61 -1.00 10.23
N THR A 69 8.47 0.32 10.45
CA THR A 69 8.08 0.88 11.75
C THR A 69 6.57 1.03 11.92
N GLY A 70 5.83 1.17 10.80
CA GLY A 70 4.40 1.47 10.82
C GLY A 70 4.09 2.93 11.15
N GLU A 71 5.10 3.78 11.24
CA GLU A 71 4.92 5.22 11.43
C GLU A 71 4.15 5.81 10.24
N GLN A 72 3.18 6.68 10.54
CA GLN A 72 2.46 7.41 9.52
C GLN A 72 3.31 8.57 9.01
N LEU A 73 3.74 8.49 7.76
CA LEU A 73 4.58 9.49 7.10
C LEU A 73 3.74 10.62 6.50
N LYS A 74 2.53 10.31 6.02
CA LYS A 74 1.58 11.29 5.49
C LYS A 74 0.15 10.99 5.91
N PRO A 75 -0.68 12.04 6.13
CA PRO A 75 -2.09 11.86 6.46
C PRO A 75 -2.88 11.29 5.27
N ALA A 76 -4.11 10.90 5.54
CA ALA A 76 -5.09 10.54 4.53
C ALA A 76 -5.24 11.64 3.46
N ASN A 77 -5.46 11.22 2.21
CA ASN A 77 -5.70 12.10 1.09
C ASN A 77 -7.04 11.70 0.44
N PRO A 78 -8.08 12.55 0.51
CA PRO A 78 -9.40 12.19 0.01
C PRO A 78 -9.46 11.99 -1.52
N ASN A 79 -8.46 12.46 -2.27
CA ASN A 79 -8.38 12.25 -3.70
C ASN A 79 -7.80 10.87 -4.07
N TYR A 80 -7.31 10.10 -3.09
CA TYR A 80 -6.73 8.79 -3.33
C TYR A 80 -7.76 7.73 -2.94
N GLU A 81 -8.12 6.91 -3.93
CA GLU A 81 -9.05 5.80 -3.77
C GLU A 81 -8.57 4.61 -4.58
N VAL A 82 -8.91 3.41 -4.10
CA VAL A 82 -8.63 2.16 -4.79
C VAL A 82 -9.89 1.30 -4.83
N GLU A 83 -10.00 0.46 -5.85
CA GLU A 83 -11.02 -0.58 -5.84
C GLU A 83 -10.72 -1.58 -4.70
N PRO A 84 -11.69 -1.85 -3.79
CA PRO A 84 -11.48 -2.78 -2.69
C PRO A 84 -11.05 -4.19 -3.09
#